data_AF-A0AAV8PW23-F1
#
_entry.id   AF-A0AAV8PW23-F1
#
_cell.length_a   1.000
_cell.length_b   1.000
_cell.length_c   1.000
_cell.angle_alpha   90.00
_cell.angle_beta   90.00
_cell.angle_gamma   90.00
#
_symmetry.space_group_name_H-M   'P 1'
#
loop_
_entity.id
_entity.type
_entity.pdbx_description
1 polymer ?
#
loop_
_entity_poly.entity_id
_entity_poly.type
_entity_poly.pdbx_seq_one_letter_code
_entity_poly.pdbx_strand_id
1 'polypeptide(L)'
;MKRDGDHKRRRNGEGEDIPPSHPSVELTLGLSCSPSPPSPPPSSQTPAAAQPPPHPGLSVFHGTSFSEAVAPSPRSGGTRTRRNPTQSPKDGTKGELVRPAYDWSTDRRATVHTLAHLRSHGILEIRGLVQCKRCEVTREIKFDLLAKFDHVAGFIRATKHLMHDRAPPEWTNPILPGCDACGQPNCMRPVIAPKKRDINWLFLFLGQTLGLCNLNQLKYFCKHTKNHRTGAKDRLLYLTYLGLCEQLDSAGPFDILSHRSIV
;
A
#
# COMPACT_ATOMS: atom_id res chain seq x y z
N MET A 1 -43.07 -42.57 70.69
CA MET A 1 -44.34 -41.80 70.65
C MET A 1 -44.02 -40.46 70.01
N LYS A 2 -44.67 -39.90 68.98
CA LYS A 2 -45.73 -40.31 68.02
C LYS A 2 -45.11 -40.13 66.58
N ARG A 3 -45.53 -40.71 65.44
CA ARG A 3 -46.85 -40.81 64.75
C ARG A 3 -47.41 -39.42 64.33
N ASP A 4 -47.83 -39.12 63.09
CA ASP A 4 -48.05 -39.92 61.84
C ASP A 4 -47.97 -39.07 60.53
N GLY A 5 -47.86 -39.73 59.36
CA GLY A 5 -48.39 -39.32 58.01
C GLY A 5 -47.61 -38.29 57.16
N ASP A 6 -47.90 -38.09 55.86
CA ASP A 6 -48.46 -38.97 54.79
C ASP A 6 -48.09 -38.43 53.37
N HIS A 7 -48.37 -39.19 52.30
CA HIS A 7 -48.01 -38.99 50.89
C HIS A 7 -48.53 -37.71 50.20
N LYS A 8 -47.67 -37.05 49.37
CA LYS A 8 -48.04 -36.73 47.96
C LYS A 8 -46.94 -36.22 47.00
N ARG A 9 -47.03 -36.72 45.75
CA ARG A 9 -47.03 -35.97 44.46
C ARG A 9 -45.72 -35.69 43.66
N ARG A 10 -45.43 -36.67 42.78
CA ARG A 10 -45.18 -36.56 41.32
C ARG A 10 -43.91 -35.87 40.73
N ARG A 11 -43.42 -36.57 39.69
CA ARG A 11 -42.82 -36.10 38.41
C ARG A 11 -41.30 -35.90 38.37
N ASN A 12 -40.63 -36.88 37.76
CA ASN A 12 -39.45 -36.86 36.88
C ASN A 12 -39.24 -38.32 36.41
N GLY A 13 -38.71 -38.63 35.23
CA GLY A 13 -38.39 -37.80 34.06
C GLY A 13 -38.39 -38.68 32.80
N GLU A 14 -38.36 -38.07 31.61
CA GLU A 14 -38.35 -38.77 30.31
C GLU A 14 -36.89 -38.96 29.84
N GLY A 15 -36.54 -40.11 29.28
CA GLY A 15 -35.16 -40.44 28.90
C GLY A 15 -35.06 -41.47 27.77
N GLU A 16 -34.49 -41.01 26.65
CA GLU A 16 -33.77 -41.71 25.57
C GLU A 16 -34.31 -43.04 25.01
N ASP A 17 -34.56 -43.05 23.69
CA ASP A 17 -35.07 -44.20 22.93
C ASP A 17 -34.29 -44.39 21.60
N ILE A 18 -34.04 -45.65 21.23
CA ILE A 18 -33.74 -46.19 19.88
C ILE A 18 -32.41 -45.82 19.14
N PRO A 19 -31.50 -46.80 18.99
CA PRO A 19 -30.52 -46.96 17.90
C PRO A 19 -30.99 -48.07 16.89
N PRO A 20 -30.16 -48.63 15.98
CA PRO A 20 -29.15 -48.07 15.04
C PRO A 20 -29.42 -48.48 13.56
N SER A 21 -28.64 -47.97 12.59
CA SER A 21 -28.31 -48.73 11.35
C SER A 21 -27.15 -48.10 10.55
N HIS A 22 -26.15 -48.90 10.17
CA HIS A 22 -25.18 -48.56 9.11
C HIS A 22 -25.66 -49.10 7.75
N PRO A 23 -25.08 -48.63 6.63
CA PRO A 23 -24.40 -49.60 5.78
C PRO A 23 -22.95 -49.20 5.41
N SER A 24 -22.13 -50.20 5.12
CA SER A 24 -20.76 -50.05 4.62
C SER A 24 -20.74 -49.76 3.10
N VAL A 25 -19.65 -49.16 2.62
CA VAL A 25 -19.27 -49.17 1.20
C VAL A 25 -17.82 -49.64 1.08
N GLU A 26 -17.53 -50.47 0.08
CA GLU A 26 -16.26 -51.16 -0.08
C GLU A 26 -15.15 -50.29 -0.70
N LEU A 27 -13.89 -50.61 -0.38
CA LEU A 27 -12.74 -50.22 -1.20
C LEU A 27 -12.46 -51.30 -2.24
N THR A 28 -12.05 -50.89 -3.45
CA THR A 28 -11.38 -51.76 -4.44
C THR A 28 -10.36 -50.92 -5.23
N LEU A 29 -9.28 -51.56 -5.67
CA LEU A 29 -8.05 -50.89 -6.12
C LEU A 29 -8.06 -50.54 -7.62
N GLY A 30 -7.26 -49.54 -8.03
CA GLY A 30 -7.17 -49.07 -9.42
C GLY A 30 -5.89 -48.31 -9.78
N LEU A 31 -4.84 -49.07 -10.11
CA LEU A 31 -3.58 -48.77 -10.84
C LEU A 31 -3.05 -47.32 -11.04
N SER A 32 -1.76 -47.20 -10.73
CA SER A 32 -0.74 -46.25 -11.24
C SER A 32 -0.90 -45.74 -12.68
N CYS A 33 -0.61 -44.44 -12.90
CA CYS A 33 0.25 -44.00 -14.01
C CYS A 33 0.88 -42.60 -13.78
N SER A 34 2.19 -42.46 -14.00
CA SER A 34 2.92 -41.18 -13.94
C SER A 34 3.49 -40.80 -15.32
N PRO A 35 3.19 -39.62 -15.87
CA PRO A 35 3.88 -39.06 -17.03
C PRO A 35 4.87 -37.92 -16.69
N SER A 36 5.86 -37.74 -17.56
CA SER A 36 7.06 -36.89 -17.41
C SER A 36 6.82 -35.36 -17.42
N PRO A 37 7.77 -34.55 -16.90
CA PRO A 37 7.72 -33.09 -17.02
C PRO A 37 7.83 -32.60 -18.48
N PRO A 38 7.29 -31.39 -18.80
CA PRO A 38 7.30 -30.84 -20.16
C PRO A 38 8.66 -30.26 -20.57
N SER A 39 9.02 -30.45 -21.84
CA SER A 39 10.19 -29.87 -22.48
C SER A 39 10.11 -28.34 -22.62
N PRO A 40 11.24 -27.60 -22.57
CA PRO A 40 11.26 -26.16 -22.79
C PRO A 40 10.99 -25.79 -24.28
N PRO A 41 10.39 -24.63 -24.56
CA PRO A 41 10.16 -24.14 -25.92
C PRO A 41 11.46 -23.65 -26.61
N PRO A 42 11.54 -23.66 -27.95
CA PRO A 42 12.74 -23.27 -28.68
C PRO A 42 12.99 -21.76 -28.66
N SER A 43 14.26 -21.38 -28.51
CA SER A 43 14.73 -19.99 -28.50
C SER A 43 14.44 -19.27 -29.83
N SER A 44 13.47 -18.36 -29.81
CA SER A 44 13.25 -17.43 -30.93
C SER A 44 14.33 -16.35 -30.93
N GLN A 45 14.91 -16.11 -32.11
CA GLN A 45 16.13 -15.32 -32.28
C GLN A 45 15.83 -13.81 -32.19
N THR A 46 16.68 -13.06 -31.49
CA THR A 46 16.64 -11.60 -31.46
C THR A 46 17.29 -11.01 -32.72
N PRO A 47 16.58 -10.19 -33.52
CA PRO A 47 17.22 -9.36 -34.54
C PRO A 47 18.18 -8.34 -33.90
N ALA A 48 19.29 -8.05 -34.58
CA ALA A 48 20.35 -7.19 -34.06
C ALA A 48 19.95 -5.71 -33.98
N ALA A 49 20.63 -4.95 -33.12
CA ALA A 49 20.41 -3.52 -32.95
C ALA A 49 20.89 -2.70 -34.16
N ALA A 50 20.02 -1.83 -34.69
CA ALA A 50 20.41 -0.82 -35.66
C ALA A 50 21.10 0.36 -34.95
N GLN A 51 22.33 0.67 -35.35
CA GLN A 51 23.08 1.82 -34.83
C GLN A 51 22.67 3.12 -35.56
N PRO A 52 22.57 4.27 -34.87
CA PRO A 52 22.48 5.57 -35.53
C PRO A 52 23.84 6.00 -36.10
N PRO A 53 23.88 6.73 -37.23
CA PRO A 53 25.13 7.16 -37.87
C PRO A 53 25.82 8.32 -37.10
N PRO A 54 27.15 8.47 -37.22
CA PRO A 54 27.92 9.51 -36.54
C PRO A 54 27.82 10.88 -37.22
N HIS A 55 27.93 11.96 -36.43
CA HIS A 55 28.07 13.32 -36.95
C HIS A 55 29.55 13.63 -37.30
N PRO A 56 29.84 14.29 -38.42
CA PRO A 56 31.15 14.89 -38.67
C PRO A 56 31.32 16.16 -37.84
N GLY A 57 32.49 16.34 -37.21
CA GLY A 57 32.89 17.60 -36.57
C GLY A 57 33.78 18.45 -37.48
N LEU A 58 34.20 19.64 -37.01
CA LEU A 58 35.31 20.38 -37.59
C LEU A 58 36.06 21.25 -36.54
N SER A 59 37.36 21.38 -36.82
CA SER A 59 38.43 22.22 -36.29
C SER A 59 38.05 23.50 -35.52
N VAL A 60 38.71 23.88 -34.42
CA VAL A 60 40.16 24.14 -34.21
C VAL A 60 40.70 25.30 -35.06
N PHE A 61 41.13 26.38 -34.40
CA PHE A 61 42.06 27.39 -34.93
C PHE A 61 43.05 27.80 -33.83
N HIS A 62 44.28 28.14 -34.24
CA HIS A 62 45.41 28.51 -33.37
C HIS A 62 46.08 29.79 -33.89
N GLY A 63 46.67 30.60 -32.98
CA GLY A 63 47.54 31.76 -33.26
C GLY A 63 47.26 32.91 -32.28
N THR A 64 48.18 33.47 -31.47
CA THR A 64 49.55 34.02 -31.65
C THR A 64 49.58 35.26 -32.56
N SER A 65 50.10 36.45 -32.19
CA SER A 65 50.70 37.01 -30.93
C SER A 65 50.69 38.57 -31.05
N PHE A 66 51.29 39.51 -30.29
CA PHE A 66 52.39 39.60 -29.30
C PHE A 66 52.20 40.82 -28.32
N SER A 67 53.18 41.05 -27.43
CA SER A 67 53.66 42.36 -26.88
C SER A 67 52.75 43.29 -26.05
N GLU A 68 52.75 43.08 -24.72
CA GLU A 68 53.55 43.84 -23.73
C GLU A 68 53.79 45.37 -23.91
N ALA A 69 53.71 46.26 -22.89
CA ALA A 69 53.03 46.27 -21.57
C ALA A 69 53.10 47.67 -20.89
N VAL A 70 52.11 48.02 -20.05
CA VAL A 70 52.23 48.95 -18.89
C VAL A 70 51.30 48.43 -17.76
N ALA A 71 51.67 48.65 -16.50
CA ALA A 71 51.04 48.08 -15.29
C ALA A 71 50.18 49.12 -14.51
N PRO A 72 49.73 48.86 -13.26
CA PRO A 72 48.73 47.86 -12.89
C PRO A 72 47.53 48.45 -12.10
N SER A 73 46.37 47.78 -12.11
CA SER A 73 45.26 48.04 -11.18
C SER A 73 44.31 46.84 -11.02
N PRO A 74 43.46 46.79 -9.97
CA PRO A 74 43.27 45.54 -9.22
C PRO A 74 42.24 44.56 -9.79
N ARG A 75 42.45 43.29 -9.42
CA ARG A 75 41.50 42.20 -9.64
C ARG A 75 40.21 42.44 -8.86
N SER A 76 39.08 42.19 -9.49
CA SER A 76 37.83 41.83 -8.79
C SER A 76 37.09 40.82 -9.66
N GLY A 77 37.14 39.55 -9.25
CA GLY A 77 36.51 38.47 -10.00
C GLY A 77 35.00 38.61 -9.94
N GLY A 78 34.34 38.64 -11.10
CA GLY A 78 32.89 38.68 -11.22
C GLY A 78 32.24 37.36 -10.79
N THR A 79 32.24 37.07 -9.50
CA THR A 79 31.64 35.87 -8.92
C THR A 79 30.14 35.90 -9.21
N ARG A 80 29.68 35.06 -10.14
CA ARG A 80 28.25 34.92 -10.46
C ARG A 80 27.52 34.32 -9.27
N THR A 81 27.03 35.17 -8.37
CA THR A 81 26.26 34.79 -7.19
C THR A 81 24.98 34.07 -7.60
N ARG A 82 25.06 32.74 -7.66
CA ARG A 82 23.91 31.86 -7.90
C ARG A 82 22.93 32.04 -6.75
N ARG A 83 21.97 32.94 -6.93
CA ARG A 83 20.86 33.19 -5.99
C ARG A 83 20.01 31.91 -5.88
N ASN A 84 20.40 31.01 -5.00
CA ASN A 84 19.49 30.00 -4.49
C ASN A 84 18.57 30.73 -3.50
N PRO A 85 17.26 30.86 -3.75
CA PRO A 85 16.36 31.49 -2.80
C PRO A 85 16.16 30.52 -1.64
N THR A 86 17.01 30.63 -0.62
CA THR A 86 16.82 29.98 0.67
C THR A 86 15.49 30.45 1.23
N GLN A 87 14.45 29.63 1.05
CA GLN A 87 13.14 29.93 1.62
C GLN A 87 13.28 29.81 3.13
N SER A 88 13.21 30.95 3.82
CA SER A 88 13.11 30.96 5.27
C SER A 88 11.92 30.10 5.71
N PRO A 89 12.03 29.36 6.84
CA PRO A 89 10.92 28.58 7.34
C PRO A 89 9.70 29.49 7.57
N LYS A 90 8.65 29.31 6.77
CA LYS A 90 7.36 29.98 7.00
C LYS A 90 6.63 29.26 8.12
N ASP A 91 6.16 30.01 9.11
CA ASP A 91 5.46 29.48 10.29
C ASP A 91 4.40 28.44 9.92
N GLY A 92 4.56 27.25 10.52
CA GLY A 92 3.99 25.99 10.04
C GLY A 92 2.49 25.78 10.30
N THR A 93 1.68 26.83 10.45
CA THR A 93 0.33 26.73 11.04
C THR A 93 -0.84 27.16 10.15
N LYS A 94 -0.61 27.81 9.00
CA LYS A 94 -1.71 28.33 8.13
C LYS A 94 -1.96 27.55 6.81
N GLY A 95 -1.23 26.47 6.54
CA GLY A 95 -1.34 25.72 5.28
C GLY A 95 -1.55 24.20 5.40
N GLU A 96 -1.50 23.66 6.61
CA GLU A 96 -1.54 22.21 6.84
C GLU A 96 -2.97 21.65 6.85
N LEU A 97 -3.87 22.36 7.54
CA LEU A 97 -5.24 21.92 7.81
C LEU A 97 -6.12 21.84 6.55
N VAL A 98 -7.12 20.96 6.62
CA VAL A 98 -8.20 20.73 5.64
C VAL A 98 -9.43 20.24 6.40
N ARG A 99 -10.63 20.42 5.82
CA ARG A 99 -11.80 19.68 6.29
C ARG A 99 -11.56 18.18 6.03
N PRO A 100 -11.81 17.28 7.01
CA PRO A 100 -11.84 15.84 6.78
C PRO A 100 -12.71 15.45 5.58
N ALA A 101 -12.24 14.46 4.82
CA ALA A 101 -12.98 13.87 3.70
C ALA A 101 -13.82 12.65 4.13
N TYR A 102 -13.47 12.04 5.26
CA TYR A 102 -14.07 10.85 5.85
C TYR A 102 -13.94 10.91 7.38
N ASP A 103 -14.82 10.23 8.12
CA ASP A 103 -14.85 10.30 9.59
C ASP A 103 -13.64 9.63 10.27
N TRP A 104 -12.91 8.77 9.55
CA TRP A 104 -11.63 8.21 9.98
C TRP A 104 -10.41 9.11 9.68
N SER A 105 -10.59 10.18 8.91
CA SER A 105 -9.52 11.11 8.53
C SER A 105 -9.49 12.34 9.43
N THR A 106 -8.28 12.77 9.79
CA THR A 106 -8.08 13.97 10.62
C THR A 106 -8.24 15.25 9.79
N ASP A 107 -8.13 16.41 10.44
CA ASP A 107 -7.96 17.71 9.78
C ASP A 107 -6.61 17.88 9.06
N ARG A 108 -5.68 16.91 9.17
CA ARG A 108 -4.38 16.91 8.51
C ARG A 108 -4.38 16.02 7.27
N ARG A 109 -3.71 16.53 6.22
CA ARG A 109 -3.63 15.88 4.90
C ARG A 109 -3.03 14.49 5.01
N ALA A 110 -3.66 13.50 4.39
CA ALA A 110 -3.21 12.11 4.38
C ALA A 110 -2.94 11.51 5.78
N THR A 111 -3.61 12.04 6.82
CA THR A 111 -3.43 11.64 8.21
C THR A 111 -4.72 11.05 8.77
N VAL A 112 -4.64 9.84 9.34
CA VAL A 112 -5.77 9.06 9.89
C VAL A 112 -5.78 9.09 11.41
N HIS A 113 -6.94 8.84 12.02
CA HIS A 113 -7.04 8.62 13.47
C HIS A 113 -6.50 7.24 13.86
N THR A 114 -6.02 7.10 15.10
CA THR A 114 -5.53 5.82 15.65
C THR A 114 -6.66 4.79 15.78
N LEU A 115 -6.34 3.50 15.77
CA LEU A 115 -7.33 2.42 15.96
C LEU A 115 -8.09 2.54 17.28
N ALA A 116 -7.42 2.99 18.34
CA ALA A 116 -8.05 3.26 19.63
C ALA A 116 -9.15 4.33 19.51
N HIS A 117 -8.87 5.43 18.79
CA HIS A 117 -9.83 6.50 18.52
C HIS A 117 -10.95 6.05 17.58
N LEU A 118 -10.63 5.34 16.49
CA LEU A 118 -11.64 4.83 15.55
C LEU A 118 -12.61 3.89 16.28
N ARG A 119 -12.09 2.96 17.08
CA ARG A 119 -12.89 2.04 17.90
C ARG A 119 -13.72 2.76 18.96
N SER A 120 -13.19 3.77 19.65
CA SER A 120 -13.94 4.50 20.69
C SER A 120 -15.08 5.35 20.12
N HIS A 121 -15.03 5.71 18.83
CA HIS A 121 -16.09 6.42 18.11
C HIS A 121 -16.98 5.49 17.27
N GLY A 122 -16.88 4.17 17.44
CA GLY A 122 -17.71 3.18 16.73
C GLY A 122 -17.37 2.99 15.24
N ILE A 123 -16.26 3.55 14.75
CA ILE A 123 -15.82 3.43 13.37
C ILE A 123 -15.12 2.07 13.19
N LEU A 124 -15.93 1.03 12.99
CA LEU A 124 -15.49 -0.36 12.81
C LEU A 124 -15.50 -0.83 11.34
N GLU A 125 -16.23 -0.14 10.46
CA GLU A 125 -16.27 -0.42 9.02
C GLU A 125 -15.61 0.71 8.21
N ILE A 126 -14.69 0.35 7.31
CA ILE A 126 -14.16 1.29 6.31
C ILE A 126 -14.71 0.94 4.94
N ARG A 127 -15.36 1.91 4.29
CA ARG A 127 -16.06 1.73 3.01
C ARG A 127 -15.34 2.44 1.86
N GLY A 128 -15.57 1.97 0.65
CA GLY A 128 -15.05 2.60 -0.56
C GLY A 128 -15.63 2.01 -1.84
N LEU A 129 -15.69 2.85 -2.88
CA LEU A 129 -16.19 2.45 -4.19
C LEU A 129 -15.14 1.65 -4.96
N VAL A 130 -15.58 0.58 -5.62
CA VAL A 130 -14.84 -0.21 -6.59
C VAL A 130 -15.58 -0.23 -7.93
N GLN A 131 -14.84 -0.20 -9.03
CA GLN A 131 -15.35 -0.24 -10.40
C GLN A 131 -14.74 -1.41 -11.17
N CYS A 132 -15.56 -2.13 -11.94
CA CYS A 132 -15.08 -3.18 -12.84
C CYS A 132 -14.31 -2.59 -14.03
N LYS A 133 -13.06 -3.02 -14.25
CA LYS A 133 -12.25 -2.65 -15.44
C LYS A 133 -12.69 -3.32 -16.77
N ARG A 134 -13.88 -3.93 -16.81
CA ARG A 134 -14.42 -4.69 -17.95
C ARG A 134 -15.84 -4.27 -18.36
N CYS A 135 -16.76 -4.16 -17.41
CA CYS A 135 -18.16 -3.75 -17.65
C CYS A 135 -18.55 -2.46 -16.89
N GLU A 136 -17.57 -1.73 -16.35
CA GLU A 136 -17.69 -0.40 -15.73
C GLU A 136 -18.64 -0.24 -14.54
N VAL A 137 -19.37 -1.30 -14.15
CA VAL A 137 -20.22 -1.33 -12.96
C VAL A 137 -19.44 -0.89 -11.73
N THR A 138 -20.04 0.00 -10.95
CA THR A 138 -19.47 0.54 -9.71
C THR A 138 -20.31 0.06 -8.53
N ARG A 139 -19.66 -0.34 -7.43
CA ARG A 139 -20.29 -0.79 -6.19
C ARG A 139 -19.50 -0.27 -4.99
N GLU A 140 -20.16 -0.08 -3.86
CA GLU A 140 -19.46 0.08 -2.58
C GLU A 140 -19.08 -1.31 -2.05
N ILE A 141 -17.87 -1.44 -1.51
CA ILE A 141 -17.50 -2.56 -0.64
C ILE A 141 -17.01 -2.02 0.71
N LYS A 142 -17.11 -2.87 1.73
CA LYS A 142 -16.73 -2.54 3.11
C LYS A 142 -15.69 -3.51 3.65
N PHE A 143 -14.83 -3.01 4.52
CA PHE A 143 -13.83 -3.78 5.25
C PHE A 143 -14.08 -3.62 6.75
N ASP A 144 -14.01 -4.72 7.49
CA ASP A 144 -13.80 -4.68 8.95
C ASP A 144 -12.42 -4.04 9.21
N LEU A 145 -12.40 -2.96 9.98
CA LEU A 145 -11.19 -2.18 10.27
C LEU A 145 -10.15 -3.02 11.00
N LEU A 146 -10.56 -3.77 12.03
CA LEU A 146 -9.64 -4.46 12.94
C LEU A 146 -9.06 -5.69 12.25
N ALA A 147 -9.90 -6.56 11.67
CA ALA A 147 -9.47 -7.77 10.99
C ALA A 147 -8.61 -7.48 9.74
N LYS A 148 -8.90 -6.41 8.98
CA LYS A 148 -8.03 -6.01 7.86
C LYS A 148 -6.75 -5.31 8.34
N PHE A 149 -6.79 -4.53 9.42
CA PHE A 149 -5.56 -3.98 9.99
C PHE A 149 -4.64 -5.09 10.47
N ASP A 150 -5.13 -6.01 11.31
CA ASP A 150 -4.32 -7.09 11.89
C ASP A 150 -3.70 -8.00 10.83
N HIS A 151 -4.39 -8.22 9.71
CA HIS A 151 -3.85 -8.94 8.56
C HIS A 151 -2.67 -8.19 7.89
N VAL A 152 -2.83 -6.90 7.57
CA VAL A 152 -1.78 -6.11 6.89
C VAL A 152 -0.61 -5.80 7.85
N ALA A 153 -0.92 -5.42 9.09
CA ALA A 153 0.04 -5.22 10.17
C ALA A 153 0.78 -6.51 10.53
N GLY A 154 0.09 -7.67 10.51
CA GLY A 154 0.67 -9.00 10.73
C GLY A 154 1.66 -9.38 9.64
N PHE A 155 1.29 -9.21 8.37
CA PHE A 155 2.19 -9.39 7.24
C PHE A 155 3.45 -8.50 7.35
N ILE A 156 3.28 -7.22 7.71
CA ILE A 156 4.41 -6.30 7.93
C ILE A 156 5.29 -6.74 9.10
N ARG A 157 4.69 -7.11 10.25
CA ARG A 157 5.42 -7.63 11.42
C ARG A 157 6.26 -8.86 11.05
N ALA A 158 5.74 -9.74 10.19
CA ALA A 158 6.47 -10.93 9.73
C ALA A 158 7.57 -10.61 8.68
N THR A 159 7.35 -9.67 7.77
CA THR A 159 8.16 -9.53 6.54
C THR A 159 8.98 -8.25 6.40
N LYS A 160 8.82 -7.23 7.28
CA LYS A 160 9.52 -5.93 7.17
C LYS A 160 11.05 -6.06 6.99
N HIS A 161 11.66 -7.05 7.65
CA HIS A 161 13.10 -7.30 7.57
C HIS A 161 13.58 -7.82 6.20
N LEU A 162 12.70 -8.44 5.41
CA LEU A 162 12.96 -8.94 4.05
C LEU A 162 12.66 -7.88 2.97
N MET A 163 11.95 -6.81 3.32
CA MET A 163 11.49 -5.80 2.34
C MET A 163 12.60 -4.87 1.84
N HIS A 164 13.70 -4.70 2.57
CA HIS A 164 14.84 -3.83 2.18
C HIS A 164 14.43 -2.43 1.68
N ASP A 165 13.45 -1.82 2.35
CA ASP A 165 12.81 -0.54 2.00
C ASP A 165 12.08 -0.51 0.63
N ARG A 166 11.58 -1.66 0.18
CA ARG A 166 10.81 -1.87 -1.06
C ARG A 166 9.45 -2.48 -0.73
N ALA A 167 8.41 -2.07 -1.46
CA ALA A 167 7.16 -2.81 -1.44
C ALA A 167 7.34 -4.15 -2.17
N PRO A 168 6.87 -5.28 -1.59
CA PRO A 168 6.99 -6.59 -2.24
C PRO A 168 6.04 -6.68 -3.46
N PRO A 169 6.19 -7.72 -4.30
CA PRO A 169 5.47 -7.84 -5.58
C PRO A 169 3.94 -7.78 -5.43
N GLU A 170 3.40 -8.37 -4.38
CA GLU A 170 1.96 -8.48 -4.09
C GLU A 170 1.32 -7.12 -3.83
N TRP A 171 2.05 -6.20 -3.21
CA TRP A 171 1.60 -4.82 -3.01
C TRP A 171 1.75 -3.98 -4.27
N THR A 172 2.75 -4.27 -5.10
CA THR A 172 3.00 -3.52 -6.34
C THR A 172 2.00 -3.89 -7.43
N ASN A 173 1.59 -5.16 -7.48
CA ASN A 173 0.60 -5.74 -8.41
C ASN A 173 -0.55 -6.40 -7.63
N PRO A 174 -1.43 -5.63 -6.97
CA PRO A 174 -2.41 -6.17 -6.03
C PRO A 174 -3.51 -6.99 -6.72
N ILE A 175 -3.86 -8.11 -6.09
CA ILE A 175 -4.98 -8.97 -6.49
C ILE A 175 -6.29 -8.27 -6.14
N LEU A 176 -7.14 -8.07 -7.14
CA LEU A 176 -8.44 -7.40 -7.00
C LEU A 176 -9.58 -8.42 -6.85
N PRO A 177 -10.73 -8.03 -6.27
CA PRO A 177 -11.94 -8.85 -6.33
C PRO A 177 -12.40 -9.11 -7.76
N GLY A 178 -13.14 -10.21 -7.94
CA GLY A 178 -13.93 -10.46 -9.14
C GLY A 178 -15.16 -9.56 -9.23
N CYS A 179 -15.80 -9.52 -10.39
CA CYS A 179 -17.04 -8.76 -10.62
C CYS A 179 -18.21 -9.72 -10.87
N ASP A 180 -19.11 -9.83 -9.90
CA ASP A 180 -20.28 -10.71 -9.98
C ASP A 180 -21.26 -10.33 -11.11
N ALA A 181 -21.17 -9.11 -11.66
CA ALA A 181 -22.00 -8.69 -12.79
C ALA A 181 -21.51 -9.19 -14.16
N CYS A 182 -20.28 -9.70 -14.27
CA CYS A 182 -19.73 -10.22 -15.52
C CYS A 182 -18.81 -11.46 -15.36
N GLY A 183 -18.75 -12.04 -14.16
CA GLY A 183 -17.93 -13.21 -13.82
C GLY A 183 -16.41 -13.00 -13.87
N GLN A 184 -15.93 -11.82 -14.26
CA GLN A 184 -14.50 -11.58 -14.51
C GLN A 184 -13.70 -11.56 -13.19
N PRO A 185 -12.63 -12.35 -13.04
CA PRO A 185 -11.74 -12.29 -11.87
C PRO A 185 -10.80 -11.08 -11.94
N ASN A 186 -10.24 -10.68 -10.80
CA ASN A 186 -9.17 -9.68 -10.68
C ASN A 186 -9.46 -8.36 -11.45
N CYS A 187 -10.67 -7.81 -11.30
CA CYS A 187 -11.14 -6.72 -12.15
C CYS A 187 -11.81 -5.54 -11.42
N MET A 188 -12.22 -5.69 -10.15
CA MET A 188 -12.82 -4.61 -9.37
C MET A 188 -11.73 -3.70 -8.76
N ARG A 189 -11.35 -2.65 -9.49
CA ARG A 189 -10.38 -1.65 -9.01
C ARG A 189 -11.04 -0.66 -8.06
N PRO A 190 -10.39 -0.21 -6.97
CA PRO A 190 -10.86 0.93 -6.18
C PRO A 190 -10.93 2.21 -7.02
N VAL A 191 -11.93 3.04 -6.75
CA VAL A 191 -12.09 4.37 -7.35
C VAL A 191 -11.21 5.36 -6.57
N ILE A 192 -10.02 5.65 -7.11
CA ILE A 192 -9.08 6.59 -6.47
C ILE A 192 -9.45 8.03 -6.85
N ALA A 193 -9.70 8.88 -5.85
CA ALA A 193 -10.09 10.27 -6.08
C ALA A 193 -9.03 11.07 -6.87
N PRO A 194 -9.44 11.91 -7.83
CA PRO A 194 -8.50 12.70 -8.64
C PRO A 194 -7.80 13.79 -7.82
N LYS A 195 -8.48 14.33 -6.80
CA LYS A 195 -7.92 15.28 -5.84
C LYS A 195 -7.22 14.52 -4.72
N LYS A 196 -5.90 14.66 -4.61
CA LYS A 196 -5.05 13.85 -3.72
C LYS A 196 -5.38 13.93 -2.22
N ARG A 197 -6.01 15.04 -1.79
CA ARG A 197 -6.46 15.24 -0.40
C ARG A 197 -7.70 14.41 -0.07
N ASP A 198 -8.53 14.12 -1.08
CA ASP A 198 -9.82 13.46 -0.98
C ASP A 198 -9.68 11.94 -1.28
N ILE A 199 -8.45 11.40 -1.28
CA ILE A 199 -8.16 9.97 -1.48
C ILE A 199 -8.46 9.18 -0.20
N ASN A 200 -9.19 8.08 -0.34
CA ASN A 200 -9.48 7.14 0.74
C ASN A 200 -8.26 6.25 1.07
N TRP A 201 -7.25 6.84 1.72
CA TRP A 201 -5.99 6.18 2.06
C TRP A 201 -6.19 4.92 2.90
N LEU A 202 -7.10 4.95 3.88
CA LEU A 202 -7.35 3.84 4.78
C LEU A 202 -7.99 2.65 4.05
N PHE A 203 -8.99 2.87 3.19
CA PHE A 203 -9.58 1.81 2.37
C PHE A 203 -8.57 1.15 1.41
N LEU A 204 -7.73 1.96 0.76
CA LEU A 204 -6.69 1.45 -0.14
C LEU A 204 -5.64 0.61 0.61
N PHE A 205 -5.32 0.99 1.85
CA PHE A 205 -4.43 0.23 2.73
C PHE A 205 -5.05 -1.10 3.20
N LEU A 206 -6.27 -1.07 3.75
CA LEU A 206 -6.96 -2.27 4.25
C LEU A 206 -7.29 -3.28 3.14
N GLY A 207 -7.53 -2.78 1.92
CA GLY A 207 -7.68 -3.60 0.71
C GLY A 207 -6.36 -4.03 0.06
N GLN A 208 -5.20 -3.62 0.59
CA GLN A 208 -3.86 -3.79 0.00
C GLN A 208 -3.71 -3.29 -1.46
N THR A 209 -4.51 -2.29 -1.86
CA THR A 209 -4.57 -1.76 -3.23
C THR A 209 -3.80 -0.47 -3.45
N LEU A 210 -3.01 0.00 -2.47
CA LEU A 210 -2.15 1.19 -2.61
C LEU A 210 -1.19 1.13 -3.82
N GLY A 211 -0.84 -0.06 -4.31
CA GLY A 211 -0.07 -0.24 -5.54
C GLY A 211 -0.72 0.36 -6.80
N LEU A 212 -2.03 0.60 -6.79
CA LEU A 212 -2.74 1.27 -7.89
C LEU A 212 -2.59 2.80 -7.87
N CYS A 213 -2.09 3.38 -6.78
CA CYS A 213 -1.75 4.80 -6.74
C CYS A 213 -0.60 5.11 -7.71
N ASN A 214 -0.71 6.25 -8.39
CA ASN A 214 0.40 6.76 -9.20
C ASN A 214 1.49 7.41 -8.32
N LEU A 215 2.70 7.55 -8.87
CA LEU A 215 3.86 8.10 -8.15
C LEU A 215 3.58 9.50 -7.56
N ASN A 216 2.75 10.31 -8.23
CA ASN A 216 2.38 11.66 -7.77
C ASN A 216 1.36 11.67 -6.64
N GLN A 217 0.65 10.56 -6.39
CA GLN A 217 -0.19 10.35 -5.20
C GLN A 217 0.67 9.86 -4.03
N LEU A 218 1.54 8.86 -4.22
CA LEU A 218 2.45 8.37 -3.17
C LEU A 218 3.41 9.47 -2.66
N LYS A 219 3.94 10.31 -3.58
CA LYS A 219 4.72 11.51 -3.22
C LYS A 219 3.93 12.56 -2.43
N TYR A 220 2.60 12.58 -2.55
CA TYR A 220 1.72 13.48 -1.78
C TYR A 220 1.49 12.95 -0.37
N PHE A 221 1.24 11.64 -0.22
CA PHE A 221 1.17 10.98 1.09
C PHE A 221 2.46 11.24 1.88
N CYS A 222 3.62 10.85 1.32
CA CYS A 222 4.91 11.01 1.98
C CYS A 222 5.22 12.47 2.34
N LYS A 223 4.79 13.45 1.52
CA LYS A 223 4.93 14.88 1.85
C LYS A 223 4.26 15.25 3.16
N HIS A 224 3.06 14.74 3.39
CA HIS A 224 2.23 15.17 4.51
C HIS A 224 2.44 14.30 5.76
N THR A 225 2.94 13.07 5.63
CA THR A 225 3.40 12.24 6.75
C THR A 225 4.88 12.45 7.12
N LYS A 226 5.51 13.53 6.63
CA LYS A 226 6.93 13.90 6.89
C LYS A 226 7.96 12.82 6.46
N ASN A 227 7.59 11.94 5.53
CA ASN A 227 8.47 10.92 4.96
C ASN A 227 9.22 11.42 3.72
N HIS A 228 10.42 10.90 3.48
CA HIS A 228 11.21 11.25 2.29
C HIS A 228 10.46 10.95 0.98
N ARG A 229 10.64 11.83 -0.02
CA ARG A 229 9.82 11.88 -1.26
C ARG A 229 10.56 11.50 -2.54
N THR A 230 11.87 11.26 -2.48
CA THR A 230 12.64 10.81 -3.64
C THR A 230 12.89 9.30 -3.53
N GLY A 231 12.79 8.61 -4.67
CA GLY A 231 12.66 7.16 -4.72
C GLY A 231 11.72 6.72 -5.86
N ALA A 232 11.80 5.44 -6.19
CA ALA A 232 10.89 4.79 -7.13
C ALA A 232 9.54 4.43 -6.46
N LYS A 233 8.57 3.97 -7.25
CA LYS A 233 7.18 3.75 -6.83
C LYS A 233 7.07 2.76 -5.66
N ASP A 234 7.81 1.67 -5.74
CA ASP A 234 8.00 0.62 -4.74
C ASP A 234 8.45 1.14 -3.36
N ARG A 235 9.46 2.00 -3.29
CA ARG A 235 9.95 2.57 -2.01
C ARG A 235 8.94 3.54 -1.41
N LEU A 236 8.30 4.39 -2.24
CA LEU A 236 7.25 5.28 -1.74
C LEU A 236 5.96 4.52 -1.34
N LEU A 237 5.70 3.37 -1.96
CA LEU A 237 4.60 2.48 -1.60
C LEU A 237 4.84 1.83 -0.23
N TYR A 238 6.04 1.30 0.02
CA TYR A 238 6.46 0.79 1.34
C TYR A 238 6.36 1.86 2.44
N LEU A 239 6.86 3.08 2.18
CA LEU A 239 6.73 4.23 3.10
C LEU A 239 5.27 4.65 3.34
N THR A 240 4.37 4.35 2.40
CA THR A 240 2.92 4.63 2.55
C THR A 240 2.23 3.57 3.42
N TYR A 241 2.58 2.27 3.26
CA TYR A 241 2.06 1.21 4.13
C TYR A 241 2.55 1.38 5.57
N LEU A 242 3.87 1.53 5.79
CA LEU A 242 4.41 1.76 7.14
C LEU A 242 3.84 3.05 7.76
N GLY A 243 3.77 4.13 6.98
CA GLY A 243 3.23 5.41 7.43
C GLY A 243 1.74 5.38 7.78
N LEU A 244 0.96 4.42 7.28
CA LEU A 244 -0.42 4.20 7.72
C LEU A 244 -0.49 3.27 8.93
N CYS A 245 0.33 2.22 8.99
CA CYS A 245 0.43 1.38 10.19
C CYS A 245 0.79 2.19 11.43
N GLU A 246 1.81 3.05 11.34
CA GLU A 246 2.28 3.87 12.47
C GLU A 246 1.23 4.90 12.96
N GLN A 247 0.36 5.38 12.07
CA GLN A 247 -0.76 6.27 12.45
C GLN A 247 -1.92 5.51 13.10
N LEU A 248 -2.14 4.26 12.70
CA LEU A 248 -3.19 3.40 13.23
C LEU A 248 -2.79 2.80 14.58
N ASP A 249 -1.53 2.38 14.71
CA ASP A 249 -0.88 1.86 15.91
C ASP A 249 0.55 2.43 16.01
N SER A 250 0.73 3.41 16.88
CA SER A 250 2.02 4.05 17.14
C SER A 250 2.92 3.29 18.11
N ALA A 251 2.48 2.15 18.65
CA ALA A 251 3.27 1.27 19.52
C ALA A 251 3.86 0.07 18.76
N GLY A 252 3.29 -0.29 17.62
CA GLY A 252 3.79 -1.37 16.77
C GLY A 252 5.12 -1.05 16.06
N PRO A 253 5.86 -2.07 15.56
CA PRO A 253 7.22 -1.93 15.02
C PRO A 253 7.27 -1.33 13.60
N PHE A 254 6.40 -0.37 13.30
CA PHE A 254 6.20 0.21 11.97
C PHE A 254 7.14 1.39 11.66
N ASP A 255 7.86 1.88 12.67
CA ASP A 255 8.69 3.09 12.60
C ASP A 255 9.67 3.10 11.42
N ILE A 256 9.93 4.32 10.94
CA ILE A 256 10.49 4.68 9.64
C ILE A 256 11.72 5.60 9.83
N LEU A 257 12.35 5.58 11.02
CA LEU A 257 13.47 6.46 11.43
C LEU A 257 14.52 6.69 10.32
N SER A 258 14.94 5.62 9.63
CA SER A 258 15.94 5.66 8.54
C SER A 258 15.55 6.50 7.32
N HIS A 259 14.29 6.94 7.20
CA HIS A 259 13.77 7.76 6.08
C HIS A 259 13.15 9.09 6.56
N ARG A 260 13.27 9.41 7.86
CA ARG A 260 12.77 10.63 8.49
C ARG A 260 13.87 11.70 8.53
N SER A 261 14.25 12.19 7.35
CA SER A 261 15.24 13.26 7.21
C SER A 261 14.59 14.64 7.08
N ILE A 262 15.07 15.55 7.94
CA ILE A 262 14.94 17.01 8.00
C ILE A 262 14.33 17.67 6.74
N VAL A 263 13.28 18.48 6.96
CA VAL A 263 12.62 19.37 5.98
C VAL A 263 13.12 20.79 6.16
#